data_AF-A0A5B7GMY2-F1
#
_entry.id   AF-A0A5B7GMY2-F1
#
_cell.length_a   1.000
_cell.length_b   1.000
_cell.length_c   1.000
_cell.angle_alpha   90.00
_cell.angle_beta   90.00
_cell.angle_gamma   90.00
#
_symmetry.space_group_name_H-M   'P 1'
#
loop_
_entity.id
_entity.type
_entity.pdbx_description
1 polymer ?
#
loop_
_entity_poly.entity_id
_entity_poly.type
_entity_poly.pdbx_seq_one_letter_code
_entity_poly.pdbx_strand_id
1 'polypeptide(L)'
;MQSSGGGLAGVCCRSGGRVPALRLITTLAGVLTALLSRPLTPRLPTLARLMLRLFPALSGEASSAQARMAVREGLLLAGLHHQHLLPVLGVCLADPRRPLLLYPHLGLTNLKTYLLGCGRGSNEGVKLLTRDLVHIAIQICLGLIHLHQQRLLHKDVATRNCL
;
A
#
# COMPACT_ATOMS: atom_id res chain seq x y z
N MET A 1 0.55 5.99 -44.69
CA MET A 1 0.92 6.63 -43.40
C MET A 1 0.60 5.63 -42.30
N GLN A 2 1.62 4.91 -41.81
CA GLN A 2 1.49 3.85 -40.80
C GLN A 2 1.85 4.38 -39.41
N SER A 3 1.19 3.78 -38.40
CA SER A 3 1.59 3.66 -36.97
C SER A 3 1.51 4.94 -36.13
N SER A 4 0.92 4.98 -34.93
CA SER A 4 0.91 3.97 -33.87
C SER A 4 -0.35 4.06 -33.00
N GLY A 5 -1.12 2.97 -32.93
CA GLY A 5 -2.04 2.70 -31.85
C GLY A 5 -1.29 2.12 -30.66
N GLY A 6 -1.11 2.91 -29.60
CA GLY A 6 -0.53 2.47 -28.33
C GLY A 6 -1.59 1.75 -27.49
N GLY A 7 -1.99 0.55 -27.91
CA GLY A 7 -2.86 -0.32 -27.12
C GLY A 7 -2.15 -0.78 -25.85
N LEU A 8 -2.67 -0.38 -24.69
CA LEU A 8 -2.37 -1.00 -23.39
C LEU A 8 -3.00 -2.41 -23.37
N ALA A 9 -2.43 -3.30 -24.17
CA ALA A 9 -2.78 -4.71 -24.20
C ALA A 9 -2.32 -5.37 -22.90
N GLY A 10 -3.30 -5.73 -22.07
CA GLY A 10 -3.26 -6.85 -21.14
C GLY A 10 -2.01 -6.99 -20.28
N VAL A 11 -2.06 -6.46 -19.06
CA VAL A 11 -1.36 -7.09 -17.93
C VAL A 11 -2.08 -8.43 -17.65
N CYS A 12 -1.81 -9.43 -18.50
CA CYS A 12 -2.28 -10.79 -18.32
C CYS A 12 -1.48 -11.40 -17.16
N CYS A 13 -1.96 -11.22 -15.93
CA CYS A 13 -1.55 -12.03 -14.80
C CYS A 13 -2.02 -13.46 -15.05
N ARG A 14 -1.15 -14.31 -15.61
CA ARG A 14 -1.36 -15.76 -15.65
C ARG A 14 -1.18 -16.34 -14.24
N SER A 15 -2.25 -16.24 -13.46
CA SER A 15 -2.66 -17.21 -12.45
C SER A 15 -4.17 -17.03 -12.35
N GLY A 16 -4.95 -18.09 -12.53
CA GLY A 16 -6.39 -18.08 -12.84
C GLY A 16 -7.36 -17.50 -11.80
N GLY A 17 -7.04 -16.39 -11.15
CA GLY A 17 -7.98 -15.55 -10.39
C GLY A 17 -8.15 -14.21 -11.09
N ARG A 18 -9.37 -13.86 -11.49
CA ARG A 18 -9.70 -12.50 -11.94
C ARG A 18 -9.29 -11.53 -10.84
N VAL A 19 -8.29 -10.68 -11.08
CA VAL A 19 -8.03 -9.55 -10.19
C VAL A 19 -9.26 -8.63 -10.31
N PRO A 20 -10.01 -8.36 -9.22
CA PRO A 20 -11.20 -7.54 -9.32
C PRO A 20 -10.83 -6.16 -9.88
N ALA A 21 -11.62 -5.67 -10.83
CA ALA A 21 -11.32 -4.45 -11.60
C ALA A 21 -11.03 -3.21 -10.72
N LEU A 22 -11.50 -3.19 -9.47
CA LEU A 22 -11.21 -2.13 -8.50
C LEU A 22 -9.75 -2.06 -8.02
N ARG A 23 -8.93 -3.11 -8.20
CA ARG A 23 -7.55 -3.15 -7.71
C ARG A 23 -6.51 -2.60 -8.69
N LEU A 24 -6.89 -2.38 -9.95
CA LEU A 24 -6.04 -1.77 -10.96
C LEU A 24 -6.71 -0.51 -11.50
N ILE A 25 -6.10 0.64 -11.22
CA ILE A 25 -6.65 1.94 -11.60
C ILE A 25 -5.72 2.56 -12.63
N THR A 26 -6.19 2.82 -13.83
CA THR A 26 -5.32 3.23 -14.95
C THR A 26 -5.08 4.74 -15.03
N THR A 27 -5.84 5.55 -14.30
CA THR A 27 -5.71 7.01 -14.32
C THR A 27 -5.93 7.61 -12.93
N LEU A 28 -5.32 8.76 -12.64
CA LEU A 28 -5.61 9.50 -11.40
C LEU A 28 -7.09 9.90 -11.30
N ALA A 29 -7.70 10.24 -12.43
CA ALA A 29 -9.15 10.44 -12.52
C ALA A 29 -9.92 9.18 -12.12
N GLY A 30 -9.49 8.00 -12.56
CA GLY A 30 -10.04 6.71 -12.15
C GLY A 30 -9.88 6.43 -10.65
N VAL A 31 -8.84 6.96 -9.99
CA VAL A 31 -8.71 6.87 -8.52
C VAL A 31 -9.81 7.68 -7.86
N LEU A 32 -10.07 8.90 -8.37
CA LEU A 32 -11.14 9.77 -7.89
C LEU A 32 -12.54 9.20 -8.19
N THR A 33 -12.75 8.61 -9.36
CA THR A 33 -14.00 7.93 -9.71
C THR A 33 -14.23 6.72 -8.80
N ALA A 34 -13.22 5.86 -8.60
CA ALA A 34 -13.31 4.72 -7.69
C ALA A 34 -13.61 5.14 -6.24
N LEU A 35 -13.13 6.31 -5.83
CA LEU A 35 -13.45 6.94 -4.55
C LEU A 35 -14.92 7.38 -4.44
N LEU A 36 -15.46 7.98 -5.50
CA LEU A 36 -16.82 8.55 -5.52
C LEU A 36 -17.91 7.51 -5.80
N SER A 37 -17.59 6.38 -6.44
CA SER A 37 -18.57 5.38 -6.91
C SER A 37 -18.78 4.19 -5.98
N ARG A 38 -18.04 4.04 -4.87
CA ARG A 38 -18.22 2.90 -3.96
C ARG A 38 -19.49 3.07 -3.11
N PRO A 39 -20.43 2.10 -3.11
CA PRO A 39 -21.58 2.15 -2.23
C PRO A 39 -21.11 2.08 -0.77
N LEU A 40 -21.74 2.88 0.10
CA LEU A 40 -21.48 2.89 1.54
C LEU A 40 -21.75 1.50 2.13
N THR A 41 -20.71 0.67 2.27
CA THR A 41 -20.84 -0.56 3.05
C THR A 41 -20.86 -0.20 4.53
N PRO A 42 -21.75 -0.79 5.34
CA PRO A 42 -21.95 -0.43 6.76
C PRO A 42 -20.77 -0.75 7.69
N ARG A 43 -19.66 -1.29 7.16
CA ARG A 43 -18.42 -1.57 7.90
C ARG A 43 -17.34 -0.48 7.76
N LEU A 44 -17.57 0.56 6.95
CA LEU A 44 -16.66 1.70 6.86
C LEU A 44 -17.23 2.88 7.68
N PRO A 45 -16.46 3.49 8.59
CA PRO A 45 -16.94 4.62 9.37
C PRO A 45 -17.30 5.79 8.45
N THR A 46 -18.46 6.38 8.70
CA THR A 46 -19.20 7.33 7.87
C THR A 46 -18.71 8.78 7.91
N LEU A 47 -17.51 9.08 8.40
CA LEU A 47 -17.07 10.47 8.54
C LEU A 47 -15.70 10.70 7.87
N ALA A 48 -15.73 11.55 6.83
CA ALA A 48 -14.60 12.03 6.03
C ALA A 48 -13.98 11.00 5.07
N ARG A 49 -14.10 11.31 3.76
CA ARG A 49 -13.31 10.83 2.62
C ARG A 49 -12.07 10.06 3.08
N LEU A 50 -11.97 8.76 2.75
CA LEU A 50 -10.70 8.03 2.80
C LEU A 50 -9.66 8.94 2.12
N MET A 51 -8.87 9.68 2.89
CA MET A 51 -7.72 10.36 2.31
C MET A 51 -6.89 9.19 1.79
N LEU A 52 -6.65 9.15 0.50
CA LEU A 52 -5.86 8.08 -0.09
C LEU A 52 -4.44 8.58 -0.22
N ARG A 53 -3.50 7.77 0.23
CA ARG A 53 -2.09 8.09 0.04
C ARG A 53 -1.55 7.20 -1.08
N LEU A 54 -1.02 7.86 -2.10
CA LEU A 54 -0.26 7.22 -3.17
C LEU A 54 1.21 7.15 -2.75
N PHE A 55 1.79 5.97 -2.83
CA PHE A 55 3.22 5.76 -2.63
C PHE A 55 3.84 5.20 -3.91
N PRO A 56 5.02 5.71 -4.34
CA PRO A 56 5.77 5.08 -5.41
C PRO A 56 6.08 3.62 -5.06
N ALA A 57 5.80 2.70 -5.99
CA ALA A 57 6.23 1.31 -5.81
C ALA A 57 7.73 1.13 -6.06
N LEU A 58 8.37 2.09 -6.74
CA LEU A 58 9.78 2.10 -7.11
C LEU A 58 10.38 3.50 -6.93
N SER A 59 11.68 3.55 -6.60
CA SER A 59 12.44 4.80 -6.49
C SER A 59 12.89 5.28 -7.87
N GLY A 60 12.05 6.06 -8.57
CA GLY A 60 12.38 6.68 -9.85
C GLY A 60 11.67 6.05 -11.07
N GLU A 61 12.16 6.34 -12.27
CA GLU A 61 11.62 5.73 -13.49
C GLU A 61 12.07 4.28 -13.63
N ALA A 62 11.08 3.41 -13.85
CA ALA A 62 11.31 2.00 -14.03
C ALA A 62 11.41 1.62 -15.51
N SER A 63 12.27 0.65 -15.82
CA SER A 63 12.15 -0.10 -17.08
C SER A 63 10.78 -0.78 -17.16
N SER A 64 10.31 -1.09 -18.37
CA SER A 64 9.03 -1.77 -18.57
C SER A 64 8.93 -3.09 -17.81
N ALA A 65 10.03 -3.83 -17.67
CA ALA A 65 10.10 -5.07 -16.89
C ALA A 65 9.95 -4.82 -15.39
N GLN A 66 10.67 -3.82 -14.84
CA GLN A 66 10.59 -3.46 -13.42
C GLN A 66 9.20 -2.94 -13.05
N ALA A 67 8.59 -2.09 -13.89
CA ALA A 67 7.24 -1.60 -13.69
C ALA A 67 6.24 -2.76 -13.63
N ARG A 68 6.28 -3.69 -14.59
CA ARG A 68 5.38 -4.86 -14.61
C ARG A 68 5.55 -5.74 -13.36
N MET A 69 6.78 -5.90 -12.88
CA MET A 69 7.05 -6.64 -11.64
C MET A 69 6.46 -5.93 -10.42
N ALA A 70 6.67 -4.62 -10.30
CA ALA A 70 6.13 -3.81 -9.21
C ALA A 70 4.60 -3.81 -9.19
N VAL A 71 3.95 -3.74 -10.36
CA VAL A 71 2.48 -3.86 -10.46
C VAL A 71 2.02 -5.24 -9.98
N ARG A 72 2.69 -6.30 -10.42
CA ARG A 72 2.35 -7.66 -10.00
C ARG A 72 2.50 -7.83 -8.48
N GLU A 73 3.60 -7.36 -7.91
CA GLU A 73 3.82 -7.41 -6.46
C GLU A 73 2.77 -6.57 -5.71
N GLY A 74 2.48 -5.36 -6.18
CA GLY A 74 1.43 -4.50 -5.62
C GLY A 74 0.03 -5.13 -5.63
N LEU A 75 -0.32 -5.84 -6.71
CA LEU A 75 -1.60 -6.54 -6.82
C LEU A 75 -1.69 -7.76 -5.89
N LEU A 76 -0.58 -8.45 -5.62
CA LEU A 76 -0.52 -9.52 -4.62
C LEU A 76 -0.76 -8.95 -3.22
N LEU A 77 -0.14 -7.81 -2.90
CA LEU A 77 -0.36 -7.11 -1.64
C LEU A 77 -1.81 -6.62 -1.48
N ALA A 78 -2.47 -6.20 -2.57
CA ALA A 78 -3.87 -5.75 -2.54
C ALA A 78 -4.89 -6.86 -2.20
N GLY A 79 -4.45 -8.12 -2.20
CA GLY A 79 -5.24 -9.27 -1.72
C GLY A 79 -5.20 -9.46 -0.20
N LEU A 80 -4.21 -8.88 0.48
CA LEU A 80 -3.90 -9.20 1.86
C LEU A 80 -4.72 -8.37 2.84
N HIS A 81 -5.20 -9.03 3.89
CA HIS A 81 -5.93 -8.40 4.98
C HIS A 81 -5.44 -9.00 6.30
N HIS A 82 -4.81 -8.16 7.12
CA HIS A 82 -4.29 -8.56 8.42
C HIS A 82 -4.23 -7.33 9.34
N GLN A 83 -4.51 -7.49 10.64
CA GLN A 83 -4.57 -6.38 11.60
C GLN A 83 -3.26 -5.58 11.68
N HIS A 84 -2.12 -6.24 11.51
CA HIS A 84 -0.79 -5.63 11.60
C HIS A 84 -0.14 -5.36 10.23
N LEU A 85 -0.95 -5.27 9.16
CA LEU A 85 -0.50 -4.85 7.83
C LEU A 85 -1.43 -3.75 7.32
N LEU A 86 -0.85 -2.68 6.81
CA LEU A 86 -1.62 -1.65 6.14
C LEU A 86 -2.13 -2.21 4.79
N PRO A 87 -3.46 -2.29 4.57
CA PRO A 87 -3.98 -2.92 3.36
C PRO A 87 -3.70 -2.04 2.13
N VAL A 88 -3.17 -2.67 1.09
CA VAL A 88 -3.09 -2.06 -0.24
C VAL A 88 -4.49 -2.13 -0.85
N LEU A 89 -5.06 -0.99 -1.21
CA LEU A 89 -6.39 -0.94 -1.82
C LEU A 89 -6.35 -1.21 -3.33
N GLY A 90 -5.22 -0.89 -3.96
CA GLY A 90 -4.99 -1.11 -5.38
C GLY A 90 -3.68 -0.49 -5.86
N VAL A 91 -3.48 -0.58 -7.18
CA VAL A 91 -2.32 -0.03 -7.89
C VAL A 91 -2.82 0.99 -8.91
N CYS A 92 -2.25 2.19 -8.91
CA CYS A 92 -2.49 3.23 -9.89
C CYS A 92 -1.40 3.22 -10.97
N LEU A 93 -1.80 3.18 -12.24
CA LEU A 93 -0.95 3.13 -13.44
C LEU A 93 -1.12 4.35 -14.33
N ALA A 94 -1.40 5.52 -13.73
CA ALA A 94 -1.49 6.77 -14.49
C ALA A 94 -0.22 7.05 -15.32
N ASP A 95 0.94 6.67 -14.80
CA ASP A 95 2.21 6.56 -15.54
C ASP A 95 2.69 5.08 -15.50
N PRO A 96 2.73 4.39 -16.65
CA PRO A 96 3.19 3.00 -16.73
C PRO A 96 4.63 2.78 -16.24
N ARG A 97 5.49 3.80 -16.26
CA ARG A 97 6.87 3.72 -15.76
C ARG A 97 6.98 4.02 -14.27
N ARG A 98 5.91 4.52 -13.66
CA ARG A 98 5.85 4.93 -12.25
C ARG A 98 4.58 4.41 -11.58
N PRO A 99 4.44 3.08 -11.39
CA PRO A 99 3.29 2.52 -10.70
C PRO A 99 3.24 3.01 -9.25
N LEU A 100 2.04 3.35 -8.79
CA LEU A 100 1.79 3.83 -7.43
C LEU A 100 0.91 2.85 -6.67
N LEU A 101 1.19 2.62 -5.40
CA LEU A 101 0.35 1.84 -4.50
C LEU A 101 -0.62 2.77 -3.76
N LEU A 102 -1.86 2.32 -3.65
CA LEU A 102 -2.95 3.06 -3.02
C LEU A 102 -3.21 2.52 -1.61
N TYR A 103 -3.13 3.39 -0.61
CA TYR A 103 -3.36 3.04 0.80
C TYR A 103 -4.43 3.93 1.44
N PRO A 104 -5.12 3.45 2.48
CA PRO A 104 -5.91 4.32 3.35
C PRO A 104 -4.96 5.25 4.12
N HIS A 105 -5.31 6.53 4.21
CA HIS A 105 -4.64 7.48 5.09
C HIS A 105 -5.29 7.41 6.47
N LEU A 106 -4.49 7.01 7.46
CA LEU A 106 -4.94 6.84 8.83
C LEU A 106 -4.65 8.06 9.73
N GLY A 107 -4.06 9.14 9.18
CA GLY A 107 -3.58 10.27 9.97
C GLY A 107 -2.41 9.95 10.91
N LEU A 108 -1.86 8.73 10.83
CA LEU A 108 -0.76 8.26 11.66
C LEU A 108 0.61 8.66 11.08
N THR A 109 1.58 8.87 11.97
CA THR A 109 3.00 9.01 11.61
C THR A 109 3.69 7.65 11.64
N ASN A 110 4.92 7.54 11.13
CA ASN A 110 5.64 6.27 11.22
C ASN A 110 6.32 6.06 12.58
N LEU A 111 6.62 4.79 12.87
CA LEU A 111 7.27 4.37 14.10
C LEU A 111 8.62 5.06 14.34
N LYS A 112 9.39 5.37 13.28
CA LYS A 112 10.65 6.14 13.42
C LYS A 112 10.39 7.50 14.08
N THR A 113 9.43 8.27 13.57
CA THR A 113 9.08 9.58 14.11
C THR A 113 8.55 9.46 15.53
N TYR A 114 7.70 8.46 15.80
CA TYR A 114 7.18 8.20 17.14
C TYR A 114 8.29 7.92 18.17
N LEU A 115 9.21 7.00 17.85
CA LEU A 115 10.33 6.66 18.73
C LEU A 115 11.25 7.85 18.99
N LEU A 116 11.53 8.67 17.96
CA LEU A 116 12.32 9.90 18.11
C LEU A 116 11.61 10.95 18.97
N GLY A 117 10.29 11.06 18.86
CA GLY A 117 9.49 11.96 19.68
C GLY A 117 9.50 11.59 21.16
N CYS A 118 9.42 10.29 21.47
CA CYS A 118 9.57 9.78 22.84
C CYS A 118 10.96 10.04 23.42
N GLY A 119 12.03 9.83 22.63
CA GLY A 119 13.41 10.06 23.09
C GLY A 119 13.75 11.53 23.34
N ARG A 120 13.04 12.46 22.70
CA ARG A 120 13.22 13.91 22.85
C ARG A 120 12.29 14.56 23.86
N GLY A 121 11.41 13.80 24.51
CA GLY A 121 10.41 14.33 25.45
C GLY A 121 9.33 15.19 24.79
N SER A 122 9.22 15.19 23.46
CA SER A 122 8.25 16.00 22.71
C SER A 122 6.86 15.36 22.63
N ASN A 123 6.74 14.06 22.94
CA ASN A 123 5.46 13.37 23.06
C ASN A 123 4.95 13.53 24.50
N GLU A 124 4.31 14.65 24.84
CA GLU A 124 3.50 14.92 26.05
C GLU A 124 3.68 13.96 27.26
N GLY A 125 4.91 13.75 27.74
CA GLY A 125 5.18 12.86 28.88
C GLY A 125 5.05 11.35 28.65
N VAL A 126 4.90 10.87 27.41
CA VAL A 126 4.87 9.44 27.08
C VAL A 126 6.26 8.83 27.23
N LYS A 127 6.51 8.20 28.38
CA LYS A 127 7.72 7.43 28.64
C LYS A 127 7.60 6.05 28.01
N LEU A 128 8.39 5.81 26.98
CA LEU A 128 8.40 4.53 26.28
C LEU A 128 9.11 3.47 27.11
N LEU A 129 8.39 2.41 27.51
CA LEU A 129 8.95 1.32 28.32
C LEU A 129 9.43 0.17 27.43
N THR A 130 10.30 -0.68 27.99
CA THR A 130 10.74 -1.90 27.32
C THR A 130 9.57 -2.80 26.92
N ARG A 131 8.52 -2.86 27.75
CA ARG A 131 7.30 -3.61 27.44
C ARG A 131 6.62 -3.11 26.17
N ASP A 132 6.58 -1.79 25.96
CA ASP A 132 5.95 -1.20 24.77
C ASP A 132 6.74 -1.56 23.50
N LEU A 133 8.07 -1.54 23.57
CA LEU A 133 8.94 -1.99 22.48
C LEU A 133 8.72 -3.45 22.14
N VAL A 134 8.60 -4.32 23.14
CA VAL A 134 8.30 -5.74 22.95
C VAL A 134 6.93 -5.92 22.28
N HIS A 135 5.91 -5.17 22.74
CA HIS A 135 4.58 -5.21 22.12
C HIS A 135 4.60 -4.75 20.66
N ILE A 136 5.35 -3.69 20.33
CA ILE A 136 5.52 -3.23 18.94
C ILE A 136 6.20 -4.30 18.09
N ALA A 137 7.27 -4.92 18.60
CA ALA A 137 8.00 -5.97 17.89
C ALA A 137 7.10 -7.19 17.61
N ILE A 138 6.27 -7.61 18.58
CA ILE A 138 5.32 -8.71 18.40
C ILE A 138 4.34 -8.40 17.27
N GLN A 139 3.76 -7.19 17.23
CA GLN A 139 2.82 -6.80 16.19
C GLN A 139 3.47 -6.83 14.79
N ILE A 140 4.70 -6.32 14.66
CA ILE A 140 5.46 -6.38 13.40
C ILE A 140 5.68 -7.85 12.99
N CYS A 141 6.12 -8.70 13.91
CA CYS A 141 6.35 -10.13 13.65
C CYS A 141 5.08 -10.84 13.18
N LEU A 142 3.92 -10.58 13.80
CA LEU A 142 2.64 -11.15 13.38
C LEU A 142 2.28 -10.74 11.93
N GLY A 143 2.50 -9.48 11.56
CA GLY A 143 2.33 -9.02 10.18
C GLY A 143 3.27 -9.73 9.20
N LEU A 144 4.54 -9.89 9.55
CA LEU A 144 5.53 -10.58 8.72
C LEU A 144 5.22 -12.08 8.57
N ILE A 145 4.77 -12.75 9.63
CA ILE A 145 4.34 -14.15 9.57
C ILE A 145 3.21 -14.31 8.56
N HIS A 146 2.22 -13.40 8.58
CA HIS A 146 1.14 -13.43 7.60
C HIS A 146 1.65 -13.24 6.16
N LEU A 147 2.57 -12.30 5.92
CA LEU A 147 3.19 -12.13 4.60
C LEU A 147 3.89 -13.42 4.13
N HIS A 148 4.67 -14.03 5.02
CA HIS A 148 5.41 -15.26 4.71
C HIS A 148 4.50 -16.45 4.42
N GLN A 149 3.37 -16.58 5.12
CA GLN A 149 2.34 -17.58 4.83
C GLN A 149 1.77 -17.42 3.42
N GLN A 150 1.71 -16.19 2.92
CA GLN A 150 1.30 -15.87 1.54
C GLN A 150 2.46 -15.88 0.54
N ARG A 151 3.63 -16.39 0.96
CA ARG A 151 4.88 -16.46 0.17
C ARG A 151 5.38 -15.10 -0.32
N LEU A 152 5.09 -14.04 0.43
CA LEU A 152 5.53 -12.68 0.14
C LEU A 152 6.57 -12.25 1.16
N LEU A 153 7.67 -11.69 0.68
CA LEU A 153 8.71 -11.10 1.52
C LEU A 153 8.53 -9.58 1.52
N HIS A 154 8.56 -8.94 2.70
CA HIS A 154 8.47 -7.48 2.81
C HIS A 154 9.67 -6.76 2.17
N LYS A 155 10.86 -7.37 2.22
CA LYS A 155 12.15 -6.88 1.67
C LYS A 155 12.70 -5.58 2.27
N ASP A 156 11.87 -4.76 2.92
CA ASP A 156 12.29 -3.50 3.56
C ASP A 156 11.66 -3.30 4.96
N VAL A 157 12.03 -4.18 5.90
CA VAL A 157 11.53 -4.08 7.28
C VAL A 157 12.33 -3.01 8.02
N ALA A 158 11.72 -1.84 8.19
CA ALA A 158 12.32 -0.70 8.88
C ALA A 158 11.25 0.12 9.60
N THR A 159 11.64 0.83 10.66
CA THR A 159 10.73 1.67 11.47
C THR A 159 10.05 2.79 10.67
N ARG A 160 10.60 3.20 9.52
CA ARG A 160 9.96 4.16 8.60
C ARG A 160 8.75 3.59 7.85
N ASN A 161 8.66 2.27 7.73
CA ASN A 161 7.59 1.55 7.02
C ASN A 161 6.53 0.98 7.98
N CYS A 162 6.70 1.18 9.29
CA CYS A 162 5.70 0.84 10.30
C CYS A 162 4.92 2.12 10.65
N LEU A 163 3.59 2.04 10.68
CA LEU A 163 2.69 3.14 11.10
C LEU A 163 2.24 2.94 12.54
#